data_AF-A0A975HQY0-F1
#
_entry.id   AF-A0A975HQY0-F1
#
_cell.length_a   1.000
_cell.length_b   1.000
_cell.length_c   1.000
_cell.angle_alpha   90.00
_cell.angle_beta   90.00
_cell.angle_gamma   90.00
#
_symmetry.space_group_name_H-M   'P 1'
#
loop_
_entity.id
_entity.type
_entity.pdbx_description
1 polymer ?
#
loop_
_entity_poly.entity_id
_entity_poly.type
_entity_poly.pdbx_seq_one_letter_code
_entity_poly.pdbx_strand_id
1 'polypeptide(L)' 'MFLDEKMLGPRPEPRPERPHRRLSAREERVLLAILGFNILMLLAAPIGGATILQGLATLVRGH' A
#
# COMPACT_ATOMS: atom_id res chain seq x y z
N MET A 1 -2.55 33.25 32.75
CA MET A 1 -3.97 33.38 32.38
C MET A 1 -4.66 32.10 32.82
N PHE A 2 -5.64 32.18 33.72
CA PHE A 2 -6.48 31.02 34.09
C PHE A 2 -7.46 30.78 32.94
N LEU A 3 -7.43 29.59 32.32
CA LEU A 3 -8.46 29.19 31.35
C LEU A 3 -9.72 28.87 32.15
N ASP A 4 -10.77 29.67 31.95
CA ASP A 4 -12.07 29.47 32.57
C ASP A 4 -12.66 28.15 32.05
N GLU A 5 -12.58 27.08 32.84
CA GLU A 5 -13.01 25.71 32.51
C GLU A 5 -14.50 25.65 32.10
N LYS A 6 -15.26 26.69 32.46
CA LYS A 6 -16.67 26.89 32.14
C LYS A 6 -16.93 27.13 30.66
N MET A 7 -15.89 27.45 29.87
CA MET A 7 -15.99 27.66 28.42
C MET A 7 -15.90 26.36 27.61
N LEU A 8 -15.59 25.23 28.25
CA LEU A 8 -15.68 23.92 27.62
C LEU A 8 -17.15 23.49 27.58
N GLY A 9 -17.84 23.91 26.51
CA GLY A 9 -19.14 23.34 26.16
C GLY A 9 -19.09 21.80 26.11
N PRO A 10 -20.25 21.11 26.13
CA PRO A 10 -20.31 19.66 26.21
C PRO A 10 -19.38 19.01 25.18
N ARG A 11 -18.57 18.06 25.66
CA ARG A 11 -17.59 17.34 24.82
C ARG A 11 -18.35 16.75 23.62
N PRO A 12 -17.92 16.99 22.38
CA PRO A 12 -18.59 16.42 21.22
C PRO A 12 -18.68 14.90 21.37
N GLU A 13 -19.86 14.35 21.11
CA GLU A 13 -20.07 12.91 21.18
C GLU A 13 -19.06 12.19 20.27
N PRO A 14 -18.49 11.05 20.71
CA PRO A 14 -17.62 10.26 19.86
C PRO A 14 -18.35 9.93 18.56
N ARG A 15 -17.78 10.31 17.41
CA ARG A 15 -18.36 9.92 16.12
C ARG A 15 -18.42 8.39 16.06
N PRO A 16 -19.53 7.79 15.62
CA PRO A 16 -19.60 6.34 15.47
C PRO A 16 -18.46 5.86 14.58
N GLU A 17 -17.72 4.86 15.07
CA GLU A 17 -16.64 4.24 14.31
C GLU A 17 -17.21 3.70 13.01
N ARG A 18 -16.61 4.10 11.87
CA ARG A 18 -17.05 3.60 10.56
C ARG A 18 -16.86 2.08 10.56
N PRO A 19 -17.88 1.29 10.19
CA PRO A 19 -17.75 -0.16 10.15
C PRO A 19 -16.57 -0.51 9.25
N HIS A 20 -15.59 -1.22 9.81
CA HIS A 20 -14.44 -1.68 9.04
C HIS A 20 -14.96 -2.59 7.94
N ARG A 21 -14.69 -2.20 6.68
CA ARG A 21 -15.11 -2.96 5.52
C ARG A 21 -14.34 -4.28 5.53
N ARG A 22 -15.00 -5.36 5.94
CA ARG A 22 -14.43 -6.70 5.92
C ARG A 22 -14.32 -7.15 4.46
N LEU A 23 -13.15 -7.67 4.09
CA LEU A 23 -12.96 -8.28 2.77
C LEU A 23 -13.85 -9.53 2.68
N SER A 24 -14.55 -9.67 1.56
CA SER A 24 -15.18 -10.93 1.20
C SER A 24 -14.12 -11.99 0.90
N ALA A 25 -14.47 -13.27 1.01
CA ALA A 25 -13.55 -14.37 0.73
C ALA A 25 -12.94 -14.31 -0.68
N ARG A 26 -13.67 -13.74 -1.66
CA ARG A 26 -13.17 -13.51 -3.01
C ARG A 26 -12.12 -12.41 -3.06
N GLU A 27 -12.36 -11.29 -2.37
CA GLU A 27 -11.42 -10.17 -2.32
C GLU A 27 -10.12 -10.60 -1.61
N GLU A 28 -10.23 -11.34 -0.50
CA GLU A 28 -9.06 -11.87 0.20
C GLU A 28 -8.22 -12.80 -0.70
N ARG A 29 -8.87 -13.71 -1.44
CA ARG A 29 -8.18 -14.60 -2.37
C ARG A 29 -7.47 -13.84 -3.50
N VAL A 30 -8.11 -12.81 -4.04
CA VAL A 30 -7.50 -11.94 -5.06
C VAL A 30 -6.32 -11.19 -4.48
N LEU A 31 -6.46 -10.65 -3.26
CA LEU A 31 -5.41 -9.89 -2.59
C LEU A 31 -4.19 -10.76 -2.28
N LEU A 32 -4.41 -12.00 -1.81
CA LEU A 32 -3.36 -13.00 -1.62
C LEU A 32 -2.69 -13.40 -2.94
N ALA A 33 -3.46 -13.53 -4.03
CA ALA A 33 -2.90 -13.83 -5.35
C ALA A 33 -2.00 -12.68 -5.87
N ILE A 34 -2.45 -11.43 -5.72
CA ILE A 34 -1.65 -10.25 -6.11
C ILE A 34 -0.38 -10.14 -5.27
N LEU A 35 -0.49 -10.37 -3.96
CA LEU A 35 0.67 -10.35 -3.06
C LEU A 35 1.68 -11.44 -3.43
N GLY A 36 1.21 -12.68 -3.62
CA GLY A 36 2.05 -13.80 -4.05
C GLY A 36 2.70 -13.56 -5.40
N PHE A 37 1.96 -13.00 -6.36
CA PHE A 37 2.50 -12.61 -7.67
C PHE A 37 3.59 -11.54 -7.55
N ASN A 38 3.40 -10.51 -6.71
CA ASN A 38 4.41 -9.48 -6.49
C ASN A 38 5.67 -10.02 -5.83
N ILE A 39 5.54 -10.93 -4.85
CA ILE A 39 6.69 -11.59 -4.22
C ILE A 39 7.44 -12.44 -5.25
N LEU A 40 6.72 -13.20 -6.07
CA LEU A 40 7.33 -13.98 -7.16
C LEU A 40 8.05 -13.07 -8.16
N MET A 41 7.41 -11.96 -8.55
CA MET A 41 8.01 -10.96 -9.43
C MET A 41 9.22 -10.28 -8.79
N LEU A 42 9.23 -10.07 -7.47
CA LEU A 42 10.40 -9.53 -6.77
C LEU A 42 11.62 -10.45 -6.92
N LEU A 43 11.41 -11.77 -6.93
CA LEU A 43 12.46 -12.77 -7.14
C LEU A 43 12.82 -12.94 -8.62
N ALA A 44 11.85 -12.77 -9.52
CA ALA A 44 12.06 -12.81 -10.96
C ALA A 44 12.68 -11.51 -11.50
N ALA A 45 12.48 -10.38 -10.82
CA ALA A 45 12.98 -9.05 -11.21
C ALA A 45 14.50 -8.97 -11.29
N PRO A 46 15.32 -9.63 -10.45
CA PRO A 46 16.75 -9.76 -10.69
C PRO A 46 17.08 -10.38 -12.06
N ILE A 47 16.30 -11.37 -12.50
CA ILE A 47 16.50 -12.05 -13.78
C ILE A 47 16.03 -11.16 -14.93
N GLY A 48 14.75 -10.75 -14.91
CA GLY A 48 14.17 -9.92 -15.96
C GLY A 48 14.73 -8.49 -15.99
N GLY A 49 14.98 -7.92 -14.83
CA GLY A 49 15.60 -6.61 -14.65
C GLY A 49 17.06 -6.59 -15.10
N ALA A 50 17.85 -7.63 -14.84
CA ALA A 50 19.19 -7.73 -15.43
C ALA A 50 19.11 -7.77 -16.96
N THR A 51 18.15 -8.49 -17.55
CA THR A 51 17.94 -8.52 -19.00
C THR A 51 17.53 -7.15 -19.55
N ILE A 52 16.58 -6.45 -18.91
CA ILE A 52 16.16 -5.11 -19.34
C ILE A 52 17.33 -4.11 -19.19
N LEU A 53 18.05 -4.14 -18.08
CA LEU A 53 19.21 -3.28 -17.85
C LEU A 53 20.35 -3.60 -18.82
N GLN A 54 20.59 -4.87 -19.14
CA GLN A 54 21.56 -5.26 -20.17
C GLN A 54 21.11 -4.78 -21.55
N GLY A 55 19.85 -4.96 -21.91
CA GLY A 55 19.30 -4.46 -23.18
C GLY A 55 19.40 -2.95 -23.29
N LEU A 56 19.01 -2.23 -22.23
CA LEU A 56 19.12 -0.78 -22.15
C LEU A 56 20.57 -0.32 -22.18
N ALA A 57 21.46 -0.98 -21.44
CA ALA A 57 22.89 -0.70 -21.45
C ALA A 57 23.49 -0.93 -22.83
N THR A 58 23.08 -1.99 -23.54
CA THR A 58 23.50 -2.27 -24.92
C THR A 58 23.00 -1.19 -25.86
N LEU A 59 21.74 -0.75 -25.71
CA LEU A 59 21.17 0.32 -26.52
C LEU A 59 21.84 1.67 -26.27
N VAL A 60 22.19 1.98 -25.01
CA VAL A 60 22.88 3.22 -24.61
C VAL A 60 24.35 3.19 -24.98
N ARG A 61 25.02 2.04 -24.89
CA ARG A 61 26.39 1.87 -25.42
C ARG A 61 26.44 1.87 -26.94
N GLY A 62 25.29 1.63 -27.59
CA GLY A 62 25.18 1.57 -29.03
C GLY A 62 25.79 0.29 -29.61
N HIS A 63 25.45 0.04 -30.87
CA HIS A 63 26.30 -0.73 -31.77
C HIS A 63 27.73 -0.17 -31.79
#